data_AF-A0A1V3ST98-F1
#
_entry.id   AF-A0A1V3ST98-F1
#
_cell.length_a   1.000
_cell.length_b   1.000
_cell.length_c   1.000
_cell.angle_alpha   90.00
_cell.angle_beta   90.00
_cell.angle_gamma   90.00
#
_symmetry.space_group_name_H-M   'P 1'
#
loop_
_entity.id
_entity.type
_entity.pdbx_description
1 polymer ?
#
loop_
_entity_poly.entity_id
_entity_poly.type
_entity_poly.pdbx_seq_one_letter_code
_entity_poly.pdbx_strand_id
1 'polypeptide(L)'
;MSNRYHGFVNIGLGNLVSLEHIISVVGVNSAPVRRMKDAAQEKSLLIDASEGRRTRSVIIMDSGHVILSALQPETLAARLNNWDEGLDSDGDPD
;
A
#
# COMPACT_ATOMS: atom_id res chain seq x y z
N MET A 1 -16.02 -15.78 17.53
CA MET A 1 -15.75 -14.50 16.83
C MET A 1 -14.29 -14.12 17.08
N SER A 2 -13.38 -14.55 16.21
CA SER A 2 -11.97 -14.17 16.31
C SER A 2 -11.81 -12.79 15.66
N ASN A 3 -11.65 -11.75 16.48
CA ASN A 3 -11.30 -10.41 16.01
C ASN A 3 -9.83 -10.43 15.57
N ARG A 4 -9.55 -10.84 14.32
CA ARG A 4 -8.20 -10.81 13.74
C ARG A 4 -7.84 -9.36 13.42
N TYR A 5 -6.83 -8.81 14.09
CA TYR A 5 -6.30 -7.49 13.78
C TYR A 5 -5.67 -7.50 12.37
N HIS A 6 -6.38 -6.94 11.39
CA HIS A 6 -5.83 -6.49 10.11
C HIS A 6 -5.01 -5.23 10.38
N GLY A 7 -3.79 -5.41 10.89
CA GLY A 7 -3.05 -4.30 11.48
C GLY A 7 -2.47 -3.38 10.42
N PHE A 8 -1.33 -3.78 9.87
CA PHE A 8 -0.52 -2.92 9.03
C PHE A 8 0.39 -3.75 8.12
N VAL A 9 0.69 -3.24 6.93
CA VAL A 9 1.70 -3.80 6.03
C VAL A 9 2.90 -2.85 5.92
N ASN A 10 4.10 -3.42 5.96
CA ASN A 10 5.32 -2.63 5.74
C ASN A 10 5.42 -2.22 4.27
N ILE A 11 5.60 -0.93 4.02
CA ILE A 11 5.71 -0.35 2.68
C ILE A 11 7.13 0.16 2.37
N GLY A 12 8.11 -0.21 3.19
CA GLY A 12 9.52 0.15 3.06
C GLY A 12 9.99 1.12 4.13
N LEU A 13 11.28 1.04 4.47
CA LEU A 13 11.97 1.98 5.38
C LEU A 13 11.35 2.08 6.79
N GLY A 14 10.67 1.04 7.23
CA GLY A 14 9.98 1.04 8.53
C GLY A 14 8.60 1.69 8.50
N ASN A 15 8.15 2.19 7.34
CA ASN A 15 6.82 2.74 7.17
C ASN A 15 5.77 1.62 7.06
N LEU A 16 4.65 1.83 7.73
CA LEU A 16 3.55 0.90 7.88
C LEU A 16 2.25 1.61 7.47
N VAL A 17 1.37 0.92 6.76
CA VAL A 17 0.04 1.43 6.40
C VAL A 17 -1.02 0.40 6.70
N SER A 18 -2.25 0.85 7.00
CA SER A 18 -3.36 -0.07 7.25
C SER A 18 -3.64 -0.89 5.99
N LEU A 19 -3.71 -2.22 6.16
CA LEU A 19 -3.91 -3.16 5.05
C LEU A 19 -5.33 -3.04 4.46
N GLU A 20 -6.33 -2.95 5.33
CA GLU A 20 -7.77 -2.90 4.98
C GLU A 20 -8.15 -1.68 4.13
N HIS A 21 -7.36 -0.61 4.22
CA HIS A 21 -7.65 0.67 3.57
C HIS A 21 -6.89 0.87 2.26
N ILE A 22 -6.06 -0.10 1.82
CA ILE A 22 -5.37 -0.03 0.53
C ILE A 22 -6.36 -0.38 -0.58
N ILE A 23 -6.62 0.57 -1.47
CA ILE A 23 -7.40 0.34 -2.69
C ILE A 23 -6.52 -0.29 -3.78
N SER A 24 -5.31 0.24 -3.98
CA SER A 24 -4.41 -0.26 -5.02
C SER A 24 -2.96 0.16 -4.83
N VAL A 25 -2.07 -0.56 -5.52
CA VAL A 25 -0.64 -0.23 -5.66
C VAL A 25 -0.32 -0.11 -7.15
N VAL A 26 0.29 1.00 -7.55
CA VAL A 26 0.60 1.30 -8.96
C VAL A 26 2.04 1.77 -9.15
N GLY A 27 2.57 1.61 -10.37
CA GLY A 27 3.89 2.13 -10.75
C GLY A 27 3.88 3.64 -11.05
N VAL A 28 5.08 4.27 -11.04
CA VAL A 28 5.24 5.74 -11.08
C VAL A 28 5.32 6.37 -12.49
N ASN A 29 5.32 5.58 -13.56
CA ASN A 29 5.78 6.05 -14.89
C ASN A 29 4.70 6.71 -15.76
N SER A 30 3.42 6.69 -15.35
CA SER A 30 2.32 7.15 -16.19
C SER A 30 1.94 8.61 -15.92
N ALA A 31 1.50 9.34 -16.96
CA ALA A 31 1.00 10.70 -16.82
C ALA A 31 -0.22 10.82 -15.85
N PRO A 32 -1.16 9.85 -15.81
CA PRO A 32 -2.21 9.83 -14.78
C PRO A 32 -1.68 9.75 -13.34
N VAL A 33 -0.66 8.90 -13.09
CA VAL A 33 -0.10 8.76 -11.73
C VAL A 33 0.62 10.03 -11.28
N ARG A 34 1.34 10.70 -12.20
CA ARG A 34 1.93 12.01 -11.89
C ARG A 34 0.86 13.04 -11.50
N ARG A 35 -0.20 13.17 -12.29
CA ARG A 35 -1.33 14.07 -11.98
C ARG A 35 -2.01 13.74 -10.65
N MET A 36 -2.18 12.46 -10.34
CA MET A 36 -2.76 12.01 -9.06
C MET A 36 -1.89 12.44 -7.88
N LYS A 37 -0.56 12.29 -8.00
CA LYS A 37 0.40 12.72 -6.99
C LYS A 37 0.35 14.23 -6.76
N ASP A 38 0.32 15.00 -7.84
CA ASP A 38 0.26 16.47 -7.80
C ASP A 38 -1.06 16.91 -7.13
N ALA A 39 -2.19 16.31 -7.50
CA ALA A 39 -3.50 16.61 -6.90
C ALA A 39 -3.57 16.23 -5.40
N ALA A 40 -2.93 15.14 -4.98
CA ALA A 40 -2.83 14.79 -3.57
C ALA A 40 -1.95 15.77 -2.79
N GLN A 41 -0.85 16.24 -3.41
CA GLN A 41 0.03 17.24 -2.81
C GLN A 41 -0.69 18.57 -2.57
N GLU A 42 -1.46 19.04 -3.56
CA GLU A 42 -2.26 20.26 -3.45
C GLU A 42 -3.29 20.20 -2.31
N LYS A 43 -3.80 19.00 -2.02
CA LYS A 43 -4.79 18.75 -0.96
C LYS A 43 -4.16 18.38 0.38
N SER A 44 -2.84 18.39 0.51
CA SER A 44 -2.12 17.90 1.70
C SER A 44 -2.44 16.43 2.07
N LEU A 45 -2.73 15.60 1.06
CA LEU A 45 -3.00 14.17 1.18
C LEU A 45 -1.86 13.29 0.66
N LEU A 46 -0.77 13.90 0.18
CA LEU A 46 0.42 13.17 -0.23
C LEU A 46 1.32 12.86 0.97
N ILE A 47 1.68 11.59 1.13
CA ILE A 47 2.63 11.13 2.14
C ILE A 47 3.86 10.55 1.43
N ASP A 48 5.05 11.09 1.72
CA ASP A 48 6.30 10.55 1.19
C ASP A 48 6.95 9.55 2.16
N ALA A 49 6.67 8.26 1.97
CA ALA A 49 7.31 7.16 2.71
C ALA A 49 8.57 6.61 1.99
N SER A 50 9.08 7.31 0.97
CA SER A 50 10.31 6.93 0.28
C SER A 50 11.57 7.53 0.92
N GLU A 51 11.41 8.50 1.84
CA GLU A 51 12.48 9.17 2.60
C GLU A 51 13.66 9.61 1.71
N GLY A 52 13.33 10.25 0.59
CA GLY A 52 14.33 10.75 -0.37
C GLY A 52 14.95 9.68 -1.27
N ARG A 53 14.58 8.40 -1.12
CA ARG A 53 14.94 7.37 -2.11
C ARG A 53 14.08 7.52 -3.35
N ARG A 54 14.54 6.93 -4.46
CA ARG A 54 13.74 6.84 -5.68
C ARG A 54 12.39 6.18 -5.37
N THR A 55 11.30 6.93 -5.54
CA THR A 55 9.95 6.39 -5.53
C THR A 55 9.80 5.38 -6.66
N ARG A 56 9.35 4.18 -6.33
CA ARG A 56 9.13 3.08 -7.27
C ARG A 56 7.66 2.68 -7.40
N SER A 57 6.85 3.00 -6.40
CA SER A 57 5.41 2.74 -6.40
C SER A 57 4.63 3.84 -5.69
N VAL A 58 3.33 3.84 -5.95
CA VAL A 58 2.32 4.69 -5.32
C VAL A 58 1.23 3.80 -4.76
N ILE A 59 0.87 4.01 -3.50
CA ILE A 59 -0.19 3.30 -2.79
C ILE A 59 -1.36 4.26 -2.65
N ILE A 60 -2.55 3.79 -3.00
CA ILE A 60 -3.79 4.57 -2.98
C ILE A 60 -4.65 4.05 -1.82
N MET A 61 -5.00 4.96 -0.91
CA MET A 61 -5.84 4.68 0.26
C MET A 61 -7.29 5.11 0.00
N ASP A 62 -8.26 4.45 0.64
CA ASP A 62 -9.68 4.82 0.60
C ASP A 62 -10.00 6.21 1.18
N SER A 63 -9.19 6.67 2.12
CA SER A 63 -9.22 8.03 2.69
C SER A 63 -8.79 9.13 1.70
N GLY A 64 -8.36 8.76 0.49
CA GLY A 64 -7.84 9.68 -0.53
C GLY A 64 -6.36 10.03 -0.35
N HIS A 65 -5.69 9.49 0.67
CA HIS A 65 -4.24 9.60 0.79
C HIS A 65 -3.53 8.86 -0.33
N VAL A 66 -2.46 9.48 -0.83
CA VAL A 66 -1.56 8.91 -1.83
C VAL A 66 -0.20 8.77 -1.18
N ILE A 67 0.33 7.55 -1.10
CA ILE A 67 1.55 7.25 -0.36
C ILE A 67 2.64 6.82 -1.33
N LEU A 68 3.78 7.50 -1.30
CA LEU A 68 4.95 7.18 -2.12
C LEU A 68 5.80 6.13 -1.43
N SER A 69 6.20 5.09 -2.15
CA SER A 69 7.08 4.03 -1.61
C SER A 69 8.32 3.83 -2.47
N ALA A 70 9.44 3.53 -1.80
CA ALA A 70 10.68 3.12 -2.43
C ALA A 70 10.66 1.65 -2.92
N LEU A 71 9.64 0.86 -2.54
CA LEU A 71 9.48 -0.52 -2.97
C LEU A 71 8.80 -0.62 -4.34
N GLN A 72 9.10 -1.68 -5.07
CA GLN A 72 8.44 -1.97 -6.34
C GLN A 72 7.00 -2.46 -6.10
N PRO A 73 6.05 -2.21 -7.02
CA PRO A 73 4.69 -2.71 -6.91
C PRO A 73 4.62 -4.22 -6.63
N GLU A 74 5.49 -5.01 -7.27
CA GLU A 74 5.54 -6.47 -7.13
C GLU A 74 5.97 -6.90 -5.72
N THR A 75 6.88 -6.14 -5.08
CA THR A 75 7.29 -6.40 -3.70
C THR A 75 6.15 -6.13 -2.72
N LEU A 76 5.36 -5.08 -2.98
CA LEU A 76 4.19 -4.77 -2.17
C LEU A 76 3.10 -5.82 -2.40
N ALA A 77 2.82 -6.20 -3.65
CA ALA A 77 1.85 -7.24 -3.98
C ALA A 77 2.17 -8.58 -3.28
N ALA A 78 3.43 -9.02 -3.31
CA ALA A 78 3.85 -10.23 -2.60
C ALA A 78 3.60 -10.12 -1.08
N ARG A 79 3.82 -8.95 -0.49
CA ARG A 79 3.52 -8.73 0.93
C ARG A 79 2.04 -8.78 1.20
N LEU A 80 1.21 -8.15 0.35
CA LEU A 80 -0.24 -8.11 0.48
C LEU A 80 -0.86 -9.52 0.34
N ASN A 81 -0.41 -10.30 -0.64
CA ASN A 81 -0.92 -11.65 -0.89
C ASN A 81 -0.57 -12.63 0.24
N ASN A 82 0.60 -12.49 0.89
CA ASN A 82 0.94 -13.30 2.07
C ASN A 82 -0.03 -13.08 3.24
N TRP A 83 -0.74 -11.95 3.30
CA TRP A 83 -1.81 -11.75 4.29
C TRP A 83 -3.10 -12.44 3.89
N ASP A 84 -3.35 -12.60 2.58
CA ASP A 84 -4.54 -13.25 2.03
C ASP A 84 -4.46 -14.78 2.17
N GLU A 85 -3.30 -15.39 1.92
CA GLU A 85 -3.08 -16.85 2.06
C GLU A 85 -3.24 -17.36 3.51
N GLY A 86 -3.07 -16.48 4.51
CA GLY A 86 -3.37 -16.78 5.92
C GLY A 86 -4.87 -16.79 6.27
N LEU A 87 -5.74 -16.44 5.33
CA LEU A 87 -7.20 -16.44 5.48
C LEU A 87 -7.85 -17.72 4.96
N ASP A 88 -7.22 -18.40 3.99
CA ASP A 88 -7.77 -19.59 3.32
C ASP A 88 -7.40 -20.93 3.98
N SER A 89 -6.55 -20.93 5.01
CA SER A 89 -6.09 -22.15 5.71
C SER A 89 -6.95 -22.60 6.89
N ASP A 90 -8.06 -21.91 7.17
CA ASP A 90 -9.10 -22.34 8.12
C ASP A 90 -10.20 -23.20 7.44
N GLY A 91 -9.86 -23.89 6.34
CA GLY A 91 -10.70 -24.94 5.77
C GLY A 91 -10.55 -26.21 6.60
N ASP A 92 -11.59 -26.54 7.37
CA ASP A 92 -11.81 -27.80 8.10
C ASP A 92 -10.96 -28.97 7.58
N PRO A 93 -10.03 -29.54 8.37
CA PRO A 93 -9.66 -30.92 8.16
C PRO A 93 -10.84 -31.76 8.67
N ASP A 94 -11.39 -32.61 7.80
CA ASP A 94 -12.43 -33.60 8.13
C ASP A 94 -12.32 -34.21 9.55
#